data_AF-A0A940J6W5-F1
#
_entry.id   AF-A0A940J6W5-F1
#
_cell.length_a   1.000
_cell.length_b   1.000
_cell.length_c   1.000
_cell.angle_alpha   90.00
_cell.angle_beta   90.00
_cell.angle_gamma   90.00
#
_symmetry.space_group_name_H-M   'P 1'
#
loop_
_entity.id
_entity.type
_entity.pdbx_description
1 polymer ?
#
loop_
_entity_poly.entity_id
_entity_poly.type
_entity_poly.pdbx_seq_one_letter_code
_entity_poly.pdbx_strand_id
1 'polypeptide(L)'
;MNLHDWIDELCDALDVEVDLDEALILDLAREAAHNVDRPAAPITTFLLGYAAARSDGDPDELERLAGAATDLARRWDKSAYEVEHEDDDPEVEEELESVDA
;
A
#
# COMPACT_ATOMS: atom_id res chain seq x y z
N MET A 1 -18.41 -14.05 6.75
CA MET A 1 -17.95 -12.69 6.48
C MET A 1 -16.57 -12.80 5.87
N ASN A 2 -16.53 -12.74 4.55
CA ASN A 2 -15.32 -12.74 3.73
C ASN A 2 -15.06 -11.30 3.21
N LEU A 3 -14.01 -11.09 2.42
CA LEU A 3 -13.64 -9.75 1.94
C LEU A 3 -14.72 -9.13 1.02
N HIS A 4 -15.34 -9.91 0.12
CA HIS A 4 -16.45 -9.44 -0.71
C HIS A 4 -17.62 -8.98 0.17
N ASP A 5 -18.02 -9.79 1.16
CA ASP A 5 -19.13 -9.43 2.06
C ASP A 5 -18.86 -8.08 2.77
N TRP A 6 -17.60 -7.83 3.15
CA TRP A 6 -17.19 -6.58 3.79
C TRP A 6 -17.22 -5.39 2.81
N ILE A 7 -16.79 -5.60 1.56
CA ILE A 7 -16.78 -4.55 0.54
C ILE A 7 -18.21 -4.15 0.18
N ASP A 8 -19.11 -5.12 0.02
CA ASP A 8 -20.53 -4.86 -0.24
C ASP A 8 -21.15 -4.04 0.89
N GLU A 9 -20.97 -4.46 2.16
CA GLU A 9 -21.52 -3.76 3.32
C GLU A 9 -20.91 -2.36 3.52
N LEU A 10 -19.63 -2.18 3.15
CA LEU A 10 -18.98 -0.88 3.17
C LEU A 10 -19.48 0.06 2.06
N CYS A 11 -19.73 -0.47 0.86
CA CYS A 11 -20.32 0.30 -0.24
C CYS A 11 -21.72 0.80 0.13
N ASP A 12 -22.55 -0.08 0.69
CA ASP A 12 -23.88 0.27 1.20
C ASP A 12 -23.81 1.34 2.30
N ALA A 13 -22.87 1.21 3.25
CA ALA A 13 -22.72 2.16 4.35
C ALA A 13 -22.23 3.55 3.91
N LEU A 14 -21.51 3.62 2.78
CA LEU A 14 -20.94 4.86 2.24
C LEU A 14 -21.73 5.44 1.07
N ASP A 15 -22.81 4.80 0.63
CA ASP A 15 -23.61 5.20 -0.55
C ASP A 15 -22.76 5.27 -1.82
N VAL A 16 -21.96 4.22 -2.06
CA VAL A 16 -21.05 4.11 -3.21
C VAL A 16 -21.52 2.97 -4.12
N GLU A 17 -21.80 3.30 -5.38
CA GLU A 17 -22.09 2.32 -6.44
C GLU A 17 -20.85 2.18 -7.33
N VAL A 18 -20.01 1.17 -7.08
CA VAL A 18 -18.79 0.91 -7.88
C VAL A 18 -18.65 -0.57 -8.18
N ASP A 19 -18.28 -0.91 -9.41
CA ASP A 19 -17.84 -2.25 -9.78
C ASP A 19 -16.32 -2.34 -9.54
N LEU A 20 -15.94 -2.86 -8.38
CA LEU A 20 -14.55 -2.86 -7.92
C LEU A 20 -13.83 -4.16 -8.32
N ASP A 21 -12.78 -4.05 -9.12
CA ASP A 21 -11.82 -5.15 -9.30
C ASP A 21 -10.85 -5.21 -8.10
N GLU A 22 -11.19 -6.06 -7.13
CA GLU A 22 -10.37 -6.25 -5.92
C GLU A 22 -8.94 -6.71 -6.22
N ALA A 23 -8.77 -7.57 -7.23
CA ALA A 23 -7.46 -8.13 -7.56
C ALA A 23 -6.53 -7.01 -8.08
N LEU A 24 -7.05 -6.15 -8.95
CA LEU A 24 -6.33 -4.98 -9.46
C LEU A 24 -5.84 -4.07 -8.33
N ILE A 25 -6.73 -3.76 -7.37
CA ILE A 25 -6.41 -2.86 -6.24
C ILE A 25 -5.34 -3.48 -5.33
N LEU A 26 -5.49 -4.75 -4.99
CA LEU A 26 -4.56 -5.47 -4.12
C LEU A 26 -3.19 -5.68 -4.79
N ASP A 27 -3.16 -5.90 -6.10
CA ASP A 27 -1.93 -6.01 -6.87
C ASP A 27 -1.19 -4.67 -6.96
N LEU A 28 -1.90 -3.56 -7.19
CA LEU A 28 -1.31 -2.22 -7.15
C LEU A 28 -0.75 -1.89 -5.76
N ALA A 29 -1.49 -2.20 -4.70
CA ALA A 29 -1.01 -2.00 -3.33
C ALA A 29 0.29 -2.77 -3.09
N ARG A 30 0.37 -4.03 -3.55
CA ARG A 30 1.58 -4.85 -3.46
C ARG A 30 2.75 -4.23 -4.22
N GLU A 31 2.54 -3.78 -5.45
CA GLU A 31 3.58 -3.14 -6.27
C GLU A 31 4.08 -1.85 -5.60
N ALA A 32 3.20 -1.03 -5.04
CA ALA A 32 3.59 0.18 -4.32
C ALA A 32 4.41 -0.14 -3.07
N ALA A 33 3.96 -1.08 -2.24
CA ALA A 33 4.66 -1.47 -1.01
C ALA A 33 6.05 -2.06 -1.28
N HIS A 34 6.20 -2.83 -2.36
CA HIS A 34 7.48 -3.46 -2.69
C HIS A 34 8.46 -2.49 -3.33
N ASN A 35 8.00 -1.64 -4.26
CA ASN A 35 8.90 -0.82 -5.06
C ASN A 35 9.15 0.58 -4.49
N VAL A 36 8.24 1.13 -3.65
CA VAL A 36 8.38 2.46 -3.05
C VAL A 36 8.80 2.34 -1.58
N ASP A 37 7.86 2.08 -0.68
CA ASP A 37 8.06 1.74 0.74
C ASP A 37 6.75 1.12 1.28
N ARG A 38 6.78 0.40 2.40
CA ARG A 38 5.60 -0.27 2.98
C ARG A 38 4.38 0.65 3.14
N PRO A 39 4.50 1.92 3.60
CA PRO A 39 3.35 2.83 3.71
C PRO A 39 2.75 3.26 2.36
N ALA A 40 3.44 3.03 1.24
CA ALA A 40 2.95 3.43 -0.08
C ALA A 40 1.70 2.65 -0.51
N ALA A 41 1.50 1.42 -0.04
CA ALA A 41 0.30 0.64 -0.36
C ALA A 41 -1.01 1.40 -0.09
N PRO A 42 -1.34 1.79 1.16
CA PRO A 42 -2.58 2.50 1.45
C PRO A 42 -2.65 3.91 0.86
N ILE A 43 -1.50 4.60 0.72
CA ILE A 43 -1.46 5.94 0.12
C ILE A 43 -1.79 5.88 -1.37
N THR A 44 -1.20 4.92 -2.10
CA THR A 44 -1.42 4.75 -3.53
C THR A 44 -2.85 4.36 -3.84
N THR A 45 -3.46 3.42 -3.09
CA THR A 45 -4.85 3.01 -3.34
C THR A 45 -5.85 4.11 -3.00
N PHE A 46 -5.61 4.91 -1.96
CA PHE A 46 -6.41 6.09 -1.66
C PHE A 46 -6.36 7.11 -2.81
N LEU A 47 -5.15 7.41 -3.33
CA LEU A 47 -4.99 8.36 -4.43
C LEU A 47 -5.58 7.85 -5.74
N LEU A 48 -5.49 6.53 -6.02
CA LEU A 48 -6.14 5.91 -7.16
C LEU A 48 -7.66 6.10 -7.09
N GLY A 49 -8.28 5.76 -5.96
CA GLY A 49 -9.73 5.94 -5.76
C GLY A 49 -10.15 7.41 -5.90
N TYR A 50 -9.37 8.33 -5.32
CA TYR A 50 -9.63 9.77 -5.44
C TYR A 50 -9.50 10.28 -6.89
N ALA A 51 -8.57 9.74 -7.67
CA ALA A 51 -8.43 10.08 -9.09
C ALA A 51 -9.56 9.49 -9.94
N ALA A 52 -9.94 8.22 -9.71
CA ALA A 52 -11.02 7.55 -10.42
C ALA A 52 -12.38 8.25 -10.19
N ALA A 53 -12.62 8.76 -8.98
CA ALA A 53 -13.81 9.54 -8.67
C ALA A 53 -13.96 10.83 -9.51
N ARG A 54 -12.88 11.36 -10.10
CA ARG A 54 -12.95 12.52 -11.01
C ARG A 54 -13.50 12.17 -12.39
N SER A 55 -13.58 10.88 -12.70
CA SER A 55 -14.13 10.33 -13.94
C SER A 55 -15.38 9.51 -13.66
N ASP A 56 -16.14 9.89 -12.62
CA ASP A 56 -17.38 9.24 -12.18
C ASP A 56 -17.24 7.72 -11.94
N GLY A 57 -16.03 7.25 -11.57
CA GLY A 57 -15.78 5.84 -11.31
C GLY A 57 -15.70 4.96 -12.57
N ASP A 58 -15.45 5.56 -13.75
CA ASP A 58 -15.31 4.82 -15.01
C ASP A 58 -14.27 3.67 -14.91
N PRO A 59 -14.68 2.40 -15.12
CA PRO A 59 -13.80 1.24 -14.96
C PRO A 59 -12.58 1.27 -15.91
N ASP A 60 -12.76 1.74 -17.15
CA ASP A 60 -11.68 1.82 -18.13
C ASP A 60 -10.62 2.84 -17.67
N GLU A 61 -11.05 3.97 -17.12
CA GLU A 61 -10.16 4.98 -16.56
C GLU A 61 -9.48 4.48 -15.27
N LEU A 62 -10.18 3.73 -14.41
CA LEU A 62 -9.60 3.10 -13.23
C LEU A 62 -8.46 2.16 -13.62
N GLU A 63 -8.66 1.28 -14.60
CA GLU A 63 -7.63 0.37 -15.10
C GLU A 63 -6.44 1.15 -15.67
N ARG A 64 -6.71 2.20 -16.46
CA ARG A 64 -5.66 3.07 -17.01
C ARG A 64 -4.84 3.77 -15.92
N LEU A 65 -5.50 4.29 -14.89
CA LEU A 65 -4.86 4.96 -13.75
C LEU A 65 -4.05 3.97 -12.90
N ALA A 66 -4.58 2.77 -12.65
CA ALA A 66 -3.88 1.71 -11.93
C ALA A 66 -2.61 1.25 -12.68
N GLY A 67 -2.70 1.11 -14.01
CA GLY A 67 -1.55 0.83 -14.87
C GLY A 67 -0.46 1.90 -14.76
N ALA A 68 -0.85 3.19 -14.86
CA ALA A 68 0.10 4.29 -14.72
C ALA A 68 0.76 4.34 -13.33
N ALA A 69 0.00 4.08 -12.26
CA ALA A 69 0.52 4.03 -10.90
C ALA A 69 1.48 2.84 -10.69
N THR A 70 1.15 1.68 -11.27
CA THR A 70 2.02 0.48 -11.26
C THR A 70 3.34 0.75 -11.96
N ASP A 71 3.30 1.35 -13.16
CA ASP A 71 4.50 1.71 -13.91
C ASP A 71 5.37 2.71 -13.15
N LEU A 72 4.74 3.69 -12.49
CA LEU A 72 5.43 4.65 -11.63
C LEU A 72 6.09 3.98 -10.42
N ALA A 73 5.40 3.06 -9.74
CA ALA A 73 5.95 2.32 -8.62
C ALA A 73 7.16 1.48 -9.05
N ARG A 74 7.06 0.72 -10.14
CA ARG A 74 8.13 -0.17 -10.63
C ARG A 74 9.41 0.56 -11.03
N ARG A 75 9.30 1.81 -11.50
CA ARG A 75 10.44 2.64 -11.90
C ARG A 75 10.92 3.58 -10.80
N TRP A 76 10.36 3.49 -9.60
CA TRP A 76 10.78 4.29 -8.46
C TRP A 76 12.20 3.90 -8.05
N ASP A 77 13.15 4.81 -8.25
CA ASP A 77 14.55 4.60 -7.89
C ASP A 77 14.73 4.82 -6.39
N LYS A 78 15.04 3.75 -5.65
CA LYS A 78 15.29 3.80 -4.20
C LYS A 78 16.58 4.55 -3.84
N SER A 79 17.41 4.94 -4.82
CA SER A 79 18.70 5.62 -4.58
C SER A 79 18.58 7.02 -3.95
N ALA A 80 17.43 7.69 -4.06
CA ALA A 80 17.27 9.05 -3.55
C ALA A 80 17.09 9.15 -2.02
N TYR A 81 16.86 8.02 -1.33
CA TYR A 81 16.57 7.99 0.12
C TYR A 81 17.54 7.11 0.94
N GLU A 82 18.53 6.45 0.33
CA GLU A 82 19.63 5.80 1.06
C GLU A 82 20.75 6.81 1.42
N VAL A 83 20.36 8.02 1.84
CA VAL A 83 21.27 8.96 2.49
C VAL A 83 20.84 9.05 3.96
N GLU A 84 21.60 8.36 4.80
CA GLU A 84 21.76 8.52 6.25
C GLU A 84 20.61 8.02 7.16
N HIS A 85 20.69 6.71 7.47
CA HIS A 85 20.54 6.23 8.85
C HIS A 85 21.84 5.51 9.26
N GLU A 86 22.93 6.28 9.31
CA GLU A 86 24.01 6.01 10.26
C GLU A 86 23.62 6.70 11.59
N ASP A 87 24.02 6.12 12.72
CA ASP A 87 23.70 6.47 14.12
C ASP A 87 22.38 5.85 14.65
N ASP A 88 22.31 5.06 15.74
CA ASP A 88 23.26 4.68 16.79
C ASP A 88 22.57 3.58 17.65
N ASP A 89 23.18 2.40 17.85
CA ASP A 89 23.34 1.82 19.21
C ASP A 89 24.31 0.62 19.16
N PRO A 90 25.54 0.75 19.70
CA PRO A 90 26.46 -0.35 19.89
C PRO A 90 26.06 -1.21 21.10
N GLU A 91 26.04 -2.53 20.88
CA GLU A 91 26.19 -3.63 21.85
C GLU A 91 25.91 -3.36 23.35
N VAL A 92 24.84 -3.95 23.88
CA VAL A 92 24.84 -4.47 25.25
C VAL A 92 24.74 -5.99 25.23
N GLU A 93 25.91 -6.64 25.33
CA GLU A 93 26.01 -8.01 25.81
C GLU A 93 25.58 -8.02 27.29
N GLU A 94 24.35 -8.43 27.61
CA GLU A 94 24.03 -8.87 28.97
C GLU A 94 24.41 -10.35 29.10
N GLU A 95 25.62 -10.59 29.62
CA GLU A 95 25.99 -11.84 30.27
C GLU A 95 24.99 -12.13 31.40
N LEU A 96 24.12 -13.13 31.19
CA LEU A 96 23.31 -13.69 32.27
C LEU A 96 24.20 -14.61 33.12
N GLU A 97 24.91 -14.02 34.08
CA GLU A 97 25.38 -14.76 35.26
C GLU A 97 24.17 -15.28 36.03
N SER A 98 23.82 -16.55 35.82
CA SER A 98 22.91 -17.26 36.73
C SER A 98 23.69 -17.61 38.01
N VAL A 99 23.57 -16.74 39.00
CA VAL A 99 23.90 -17.02 40.40
C VAL A 99 22.76 -17.83 41.05
N ASP A 100 23.17 -18.85 41.80
CA ASP A 100 22.46 -19.70 42.77
C ASP A 100 21.55 -20.86 42.30
N ALA A 101 22.07 -22.09 42.45
CA ALA A 101 21.65 -23.03 43.52
C ALA A 101 22.65 -24.20 43.69
#